data_AF-A0A2A2H4P0-F1
#
_entry.id   AF-A0A2A2H4P0-F1
#
_cell.length_a   1.000
_cell.length_b   1.000
_cell.length_c   1.000
_cell.angle_alpha   90.00
_cell.angle_beta   90.00
_cell.angle_gamma   90.00
#
_symmetry.space_group_name_H-M   'P 1'
#
loop_
_entity.id
_entity.type
_entity.pdbx_description
1 polymer ?
#
loop_
_entity_poly.entity_id
_entity_poly.type
_entity_poly.pdbx_seq_one_letter_code
_entity_poly.pdbx_strand_id
1 'polypeptide(L)'
;MSKNHKLKELTLKMIGENELSRKKLLEEIRKQSNISDKTLNEILMSFLKEGKIYITGYDFDVYDGIKRIQSIKADGIIFSVIKTDPLDINILINQLESDDPTEVKNASHKLKIIFRGKIDEMENSTSKDLNTNNKALLFNRIIYYLNTQPQDQKTVLKNKLAWSLSSEKGSTDLLKNLINYIESQSE
;
A
#
# COMPACT_ATOMS: atom_id res chain seq x y z
N MET A 1 22.57 -17.61 7.72
CA MET A 1 21.22 -17.03 7.79
C MET A 1 20.40 -17.76 8.83
N SER A 2 19.73 -17.06 9.75
CA SER A 2 18.91 -17.70 10.80
C SER A 2 17.62 -18.26 10.22
N LYS A 3 17.06 -19.32 10.83
CA LYS A 3 15.75 -19.88 10.44
C LYS A 3 14.64 -18.82 10.41
N ASN A 4 14.72 -17.83 11.30
CA ASN A 4 13.74 -16.74 11.40
C ASN A 4 13.79 -15.78 10.19
N HIS A 5 14.97 -15.53 9.62
CA HIS A 5 15.12 -14.71 8.43
C HIS A 5 14.42 -15.33 7.21
N LYS A 6 14.68 -16.62 6.96
CA LYS A 6 14.07 -17.35 5.84
C LYS A 6 12.54 -17.39 5.94
N LEU A 7 12.02 -17.52 7.17
CA LEU A 7 10.59 -17.51 7.41
C LEU A 7 9.96 -16.13 7.12
N LYS A 8 10.63 -15.04 7.50
CA LYS A 8 10.21 -13.68 7.15
C LYS A 8 10.17 -13.49 5.62
N GLU A 9 11.24 -13.86 4.91
CA GLU A 9 11.30 -13.76 3.45
C GLU A 9 10.19 -14.56 2.77
N LEU A 10 9.96 -15.81 3.22
CA LEU A 10 8.89 -16.66 2.71
C LEU A 10 7.51 -16.02 2.93
N THR A 11 7.26 -15.52 4.14
CA THR A 11 5.99 -14.88 4.50
C THR A 11 5.73 -13.66 3.61
N LEU A 12 6.73 -12.80 3.43
CA LEU A 12 6.61 -11.62 2.59
C LEU A 12 6.38 -11.98 1.12
N LYS A 13 7.09 -13.00 0.62
CA LYS A 13 6.90 -13.53 -0.74
C LYS A 13 5.47 -14.02 -0.96
N MET A 14 4.93 -14.81 -0.04
CA MET A 14 3.55 -15.34 -0.14
C MET A 14 2.51 -14.23 -0.19
N ILE A 15 2.64 -13.20 0.66
CA ILE A 15 1.74 -12.03 0.66
C ILE A 15 1.87 -11.23 -0.65
N GLY A 16 3.06 -11.17 -1.24
CA GLY A 16 3.31 -10.46 -2.49
C GLY A 16 2.72 -11.14 -3.73
N GLU A 17 2.69 -12.47 -3.74
CA GLU A 17 2.14 -13.28 -4.84
C GLU A 17 0.60 -13.31 -4.81
N ASN A 18 0.01 -13.47 -3.62
CA ASN A 18 -1.43 -13.52 -3.43
C ASN A 18 -1.78 -12.69 -2.19
N GLU A 19 -2.71 -11.76 -2.30
CA GLU A 19 -3.24 -11.07 -1.12
C GLU A 19 -3.97 -12.09 -0.25
N LEU A 20 -3.37 -12.48 0.88
CA LEU A 20 -3.85 -13.59 1.70
C LEU A 20 -4.40 -13.10 3.03
N SER A 21 -5.50 -13.73 3.46
CA SER A 21 -5.97 -13.62 4.84
C SER A 21 -4.98 -14.29 5.79
N ARG A 22 -4.93 -13.84 7.05
CA ARG A 22 -4.08 -14.43 8.09
C ARG A 22 -4.25 -15.95 8.16
N LYS A 23 -5.49 -16.45 8.05
CA LYS A 23 -5.81 -17.88 8.03
C LYS A 23 -5.11 -18.59 6.87
N LYS A 24 -5.34 -18.13 5.63
CA LYS A 24 -4.75 -18.74 4.42
C LYS A 24 -3.23 -18.66 4.45
N LEU A 25 -2.67 -17.55 4.91
CA LEU A 25 -1.22 -17.39 5.07
C LEU A 25 -0.62 -18.41 6.04
N LEU A 26 -1.26 -18.64 7.20
CA LEU A 26 -0.81 -19.63 8.17
C LEU A 26 -0.86 -21.05 7.59
N GLU A 27 -1.93 -21.37 6.85
CA GLU A 27 -2.10 -22.66 6.16
C GLU A 27 -0.99 -22.88 5.12
N GLU A 28 -0.72 -21.89 4.26
CA GLU A 28 0.33 -21.98 3.23
C GLU A 28 1.73 -22.10 3.84
N ILE A 29 2.05 -21.33 4.88
CA ILE A 29 3.35 -21.41 5.54
C ILE A 29 3.54 -22.77 6.21
N ARG A 30 2.49 -23.32 6.85
CA ARG A 30 2.53 -24.63 7.52
C ARG A 30 2.81 -25.79 6.57
N LYS A 31 2.53 -25.66 5.26
CA LYS A 31 2.94 -26.65 4.25
C LYS A 31 4.46 -26.73 4.08
N GLN A 32 5.20 -25.68 4.43
CA GLN A 32 6.65 -25.58 4.23
C GLN A 32 7.44 -25.51 5.54
N SER A 33 6.84 -25.02 6.62
CA SER A 33 7.49 -24.80 7.91
C SER A 33 6.48 -24.91 9.06
N ASN A 34 6.80 -25.71 10.08
CA ASN A 34 5.93 -25.83 11.26
C ASN A 34 6.07 -24.57 12.14
N ILE A 35 5.08 -23.68 12.09
CA ILE A 35 5.07 -22.42 12.86
C ILE A 35 3.82 -22.28 13.73
N SER A 36 3.99 -21.60 14.86
CA SER A 36 2.88 -21.22 15.74
C SER A 36 2.18 -19.96 15.24
N ASP A 37 0.92 -19.79 15.63
CA ASP A 37 0.13 -18.57 15.42
C ASP A 37 0.83 -17.32 15.98
N LYS A 38 1.47 -17.46 17.16
CA LYS A 38 2.22 -16.38 17.80
C LYS A 38 3.37 -15.90 16.90
N THR A 39 4.13 -16.85 16.34
CA THR A 39 5.26 -16.54 15.45
C THR A 39 4.80 -15.81 14.19
N LEU A 40 3.71 -16.26 13.56
CA LEU A 40 3.15 -15.55 12.40
C LEU A 40 2.73 -14.13 12.77
N ASN A 41 2.05 -13.95 13.90
CA ASN A 41 1.59 -12.64 14.35
C ASN A 41 2.76 -11.69 14.61
N GLU A 42 3.83 -12.16 15.25
CA GLU A 42 5.04 -11.35 15.45
C GLU A 42 5.68 -10.90 14.13
N ILE A 43 5.72 -11.79 13.12
CA ILE A 43 6.23 -11.46 11.79
C ILE A 43 5.34 -10.41 11.11
N LEU A 44 4.01 -10.61 11.10
CA LEU A 44 3.06 -9.68 10.51
C LEU A 44 3.12 -8.30 11.19
N MET A 45 3.20 -8.27 12.53
CA MET A 45 3.35 -7.02 13.28
C MET A 45 4.68 -6.31 12.97
N SER A 46 5.78 -7.07 12.81
CA SER A 46 7.08 -6.53 12.35
C SER A 46 6.92 -5.87 10.98
N PHE A 47 6.28 -6.54 10.02
CA PHE A 47 6.10 -6.01 8.67
C PHE A 47 5.17 -4.81 8.60
N LEU A 48 4.08 -4.79 9.38
CA LEU A 48 3.21 -3.62 9.49
C LEU A 48 3.97 -2.42 10.06
N LYS A 49 4.74 -2.64 11.13
CA LYS A 49 5.54 -1.58 11.76
C LYS A 49 6.64 -1.06 10.84
N GLU A 50 7.25 -1.94 10.05
CA GLU A 50 8.28 -1.61 9.06
C GLU A 50 7.71 -1.04 7.75
N GLY A 51 6.39 -0.95 7.59
CA GLY A 51 5.76 -0.48 6.35
C GLY A 51 5.97 -1.42 5.16
N LYS A 52 6.21 -2.71 5.38
CA LYS A 52 6.40 -3.70 4.30
C LYS A 52 5.09 -4.28 3.79
N ILE A 53 4.08 -4.33 4.66
CA ILE A 53 2.73 -4.81 4.33
C ILE A 53 1.69 -3.83 4.88
N TYR A 54 0.46 -3.96 4.38
CA TYR A 54 -0.71 -3.24 4.87
C TYR A 54 -1.94 -4.16 4.82
N ILE A 55 -2.99 -3.73 5.51
CA ILE A 55 -4.29 -4.42 5.51
C ILE A 55 -5.10 -3.92 4.32
N THR A 56 -5.46 -4.81 3.41
CA THR A 56 -6.23 -4.49 2.20
C THR A 56 -7.73 -4.76 2.37
N GLY A 57 -8.10 -5.65 3.29
CA GLY A 57 -9.49 -6.02 3.49
C GLY A 57 -9.70 -7.11 4.53
N TYR A 58 -10.86 -7.76 4.44
CA TYR A 58 -11.29 -8.79 5.36
C TYR A 58 -11.97 -9.94 4.62
N ASP A 59 -11.51 -11.16 4.90
CA ASP A 59 -12.04 -12.42 4.41
C ASP A 59 -13.14 -12.92 5.36
N PHE A 60 -14.40 -12.80 4.95
CA PHE A 60 -15.55 -13.22 5.75
C PHE A 60 -15.77 -14.74 5.77
N ASP A 61 -15.07 -15.51 4.92
CA ASP A 61 -15.20 -16.97 4.87
C ASP A 61 -14.68 -17.64 6.15
N VAL A 62 -13.94 -16.90 6.99
CA VAL A 62 -13.56 -17.35 8.36
C VAL A 62 -14.77 -17.54 9.30
N TYR A 63 -15.96 -17.17 8.85
CA TYR A 63 -17.24 -17.36 9.52
C TYR A 63 -18.16 -18.35 8.81
N ASP A 64 -17.65 -19.19 7.90
CA ASP A 64 -18.48 -20.20 7.24
C ASP A 64 -19.34 -21.00 8.25
N GLY A 65 -20.63 -21.14 7.94
CA GLY A 65 -21.64 -21.73 8.82
C GLY A 65 -22.15 -20.86 9.99
N ILE A 66 -21.66 -19.63 10.17
CA ILE A 66 -22.06 -18.74 11.28
C ILE A 66 -23.12 -17.72 10.80
N LYS A 67 -24.35 -17.85 11.33
CA LYS A 67 -25.49 -17.00 10.93
C LYS A 67 -25.39 -15.53 11.39
N ARG A 68 -24.68 -15.26 12.49
CA ARG A 68 -24.56 -13.91 13.05
C ARG A 68 -23.18 -13.70 13.64
N ILE A 69 -22.42 -12.78 13.05
CA ILE A 69 -21.08 -12.41 13.49
C ILE A 69 -21.20 -11.44 14.67
N GLN A 70 -20.57 -11.77 15.80
CA GLN A 70 -20.58 -10.94 17.02
C GLN A 70 -19.26 -10.21 17.27
N SER A 71 -18.15 -10.72 16.72
CA SER A 71 -16.82 -10.14 16.89
C SER A 71 -15.96 -10.41 15.65
N ILE A 72 -15.02 -9.50 15.36
CA ILE A 72 -14.06 -9.62 14.26
C ILE A 72 -12.95 -10.61 14.65
N LYS A 73 -12.71 -11.64 13.84
CA LYS A 73 -11.61 -12.60 13.99
C LYS A 73 -10.38 -12.07 13.27
N ALA A 74 -9.22 -12.08 13.93
CA ALA A 74 -7.96 -11.70 13.29
C ALA A 74 -7.62 -12.58 12.07
N ASP A 75 -8.12 -13.82 12.04
CA ASP A 75 -7.91 -14.78 10.95
C ASP A 75 -8.39 -14.29 9.58
N GLY A 76 -9.39 -13.41 9.54
CA GLY A 76 -9.93 -12.85 8.31
C GLY A 76 -9.15 -11.64 7.77
N ILE A 77 -8.19 -11.08 8.52
CA ILE A 77 -7.46 -9.88 8.06
C ILE A 77 -6.61 -10.23 6.84
N ILE A 78 -6.82 -9.52 5.72
CA ILE A 78 -6.08 -9.71 4.47
C ILE A 78 -4.91 -8.74 4.40
N PHE A 79 -3.73 -9.27 4.12
CA PHE A 79 -2.50 -8.49 3.95
C PHE A 79 -2.08 -8.42 2.49
N SER A 80 -1.42 -7.32 2.13
CA SER A 80 -0.77 -7.12 0.83
C SER A 80 0.56 -6.40 1.01
N VAL A 81 1.51 -6.61 0.11
CA VAL A 81 2.85 -5.98 0.15
C VAL A 81 2.77 -4.54 -0.35
N ILE A 82 3.44 -3.61 0.35
CA ILE A 82 3.64 -2.26 -0.18
C ILE A 82 4.68 -2.33 -1.30
N LYS A 83 4.23 -2.09 -2.53
CA LYS A 83 5.11 -2.01 -3.70
C LYS A 83 5.65 -0.60 -3.82
N THR A 84 6.96 -0.43 -3.62
CA THR A 84 7.64 0.87 -3.68
C THR A 84 8.57 1.01 -4.88
N ASP A 85 8.59 0.04 -5.79
CA ASP A 85 9.32 0.15 -7.05
C ASP A 85 8.60 1.13 -8.00
N PRO A 86 9.30 2.04 -8.69
CA PRO A 86 8.67 2.99 -9.60
C PRO A 86 7.80 2.34 -10.68
N LEU A 87 8.20 1.17 -11.22
CA LEU A 87 7.42 0.47 -12.23
C LEU A 87 6.10 -0.05 -11.66
N ASP A 88 6.15 -0.68 -10.48
CA ASP A 88 4.96 -1.16 -9.79
C ASP A 88 3.98 -0.03 -9.46
N ILE A 89 4.49 1.11 -9.01
CA ILE A 89 3.66 2.29 -8.72
C ILE A 89 3.05 2.84 -10.01
N ASN A 90 3.81 2.86 -11.11
CA ASN A 90 3.29 3.32 -12.40
C ASN A 90 2.16 2.42 -12.92
N ILE A 91 2.27 1.09 -12.71
CA ILE A 91 1.19 0.14 -12.99
C ILE A 91 -0.06 0.54 -12.18
N LEU A 92 0.06 0.76 -10.88
CA LEU A 92 -1.06 1.21 -10.04
C LEU A 92 -1.67 2.54 -10.52
N ILE A 93 -0.84 3.50 -10.93
CA ILE A 93 -1.32 4.79 -11.46
C ILE A 93 -2.12 4.60 -12.75
N ASN A 94 -1.68 3.70 -13.64
CA ASN A 94 -2.39 3.41 -14.88
C ASN A 94 -3.70 2.65 -14.64
N GLN A 95 -3.75 1.80 -13.61
CA GLN A 95 -4.98 1.11 -13.21
C GLN A 95 -6.10 2.05 -12.72
N LEU A 96 -5.79 3.30 -12.38
CA LEU A 96 -6.81 4.32 -12.10
C LEU A 96 -7.65 4.70 -13.33
N GLU A 97 -7.20 4.35 -14.53
CA GLU A 97 -7.90 4.60 -15.81
C GLU A 97 -8.59 3.36 -16.35
N SER A 98 -8.59 2.26 -15.59
CA SER A 98 -9.29 1.04 -15.98
C SER A 98 -10.80 1.25 -16.05
N ASP A 99 -11.45 0.54 -16.97
CA ASP A 99 -12.91 0.47 -17.05
C ASP A 99 -13.51 -0.43 -15.94
N ASP A 100 -12.70 -1.25 -15.26
CA ASP A 100 -13.15 -2.07 -14.12
C ASP A 100 -13.16 -1.25 -12.81
N PRO A 101 -14.35 -0.96 -12.23
CA PRO A 101 -14.44 -0.20 -10.99
C PRO A 101 -13.72 -0.86 -9.80
N THR A 102 -13.61 -2.19 -9.81
CA THR A 102 -12.93 -2.95 -8.76
C THR A 102 -11.42 -2.71 -8.83
N GLU A 103 -10.87 -2.73 -10.04
CA GLU A 103 -9.46 -2.44 -10.29
C GLU A 103 -9.12 -1.00 -9.90
N VAL A 104 -9.93 -0.01 -10.34
CA VAL A 104 -9.75 1.41 -9.97
C VAL A 104 -9.79 1.59 -8.46
N LYS A 105 -10.78 0.99 -7.77
CA LYS A 105 -10.92 1.07 -6.31
C LYS A 105 -9.70 0.50 -5.60
N ASN A 106 -9.23 -0.67 -6.03
CA ASN A 106 -8.06 -1.33 -5.46
C ASN A 106 -6.81 -0.48 -5.68
N ALA A 107 -6.55 -0.04 -6.91
CA ALA A 107 -5.41 0.81 -7.25
C ALA A 107 -5.40 2.11 -6.43
N SER A 108 -6.55 2.78 -6.33
CA SER A 108 -6.71 4.00 -5.54
C SER A 108 -6.41 3.77 -4.06
N HIS A 109 -6.91 2.68 -3.48
CA HIS A 109 -6.63 2.32 -2.09
C HIS A 109 -5.14 2.10 -1.83
N LYS A 110 -4.47 1.35 -2.72
CA LYS A 110 -3.03 1.07 -2.63
C LYS A 110 -2.19 2.34 -2.73
N LEU A 111 -2.49 3.18 -3.72
CA LEU A 111 -1.78 4.45 -3.92
C LEU A 111 -1.97 5.41 -2.75
N LYS A 112 -3.16 5.47 -2.13
CA LYS A 112 -3.39 6.30 -0.92
C LYS A 112 -2.55 5.84 0.27
N ILE A 113 -2.34 4.54 0.43
CA ILE A 113 -1.50 3.98 1.49
C ILE A 113 -0.04 4.34 1.25
N ILE A 114 0.45 4.14 0.03
CA ILE A 114 1.82 4.51 -0.37
C ILE A 114 2.03 6.02 -0.19
N PHE A 115 1.11 6.84 -0.70
CA PHE A 115 1.14 8.30 -0.58
C PHE A 115 1.19 8.75 0.87
N ARG A 116 0.32 8.20 1.73
CA ARG A 116 0.30 8.54 3.16
C ARG A 116 1.64 8.21 3.81
N GLY A 117 2.17 7.00 3.58
CA GLY A 117 3.48 6.62 4.10
C GLY A 117 4.59 7.57 3.63
N LYS A 118 4.54 8.00 2.37
CA LYS A 118 5.51 8.95 1.81
C LYS A 118 5.39 10.35 2.40
N ILE A 119 4.18 10.83 2.67
CA ILE A 119 3.98 12.09 3.38
C ILE A 119 4.47 11.94 4.83
N ASP A 120 4.18 10.85 5.53
CA ASP A 120 4.66 10.62 6.90
C ASP A 120 6.20 10.64 6.96
N GLU A 121 6.89 10.02 5.98
CA GLU A 121 8.36 10.13 5.82
C GLU A 121 8.83 11.59 5.65
N MET A 122 8.11 12.38 4.85
CA MET A 122 8.40 13.78 4.61
C MET A 122 8.16 14.65 5.85
N GLU A 123 7.06 14.45 6.57
CA GLU A 123 6.69 15.22 7.77
C GLU A 123 7.60 14.92 8.96
N ASN A 124 8.08 13.67 9.10
CA ASN A 124 9.13 13.36 10.06
C ASN A 124 10.43 14.18 9.82
N SER A 125 10.62 14.71 8.61
CA SER A 125 11.74 15.61 8.26
C SER A 125 11.38 17.10 8.30
N THR A 126 10.10 17.47 8.37
CA THR A 126 9.62 18.85 8.35
C THR A 126 8.44 19.00 9.32
N SER A 127 8.52 19.88 10.32
CA SER A 127 7.54 20.05 11.43
C SER A 127 6.10 20.49 11.05
N LYS A 128 5.64 20.22 9.83
CA LYS A 128 4.24 20.34 9.40
C LYS A 128 3.59 18.96 9.51
N ASP A 129 2.50 18.88 10.25
CA ASP A 129 1.76 17.63 10.49
C ASP A 129 0.38 17.76 9.81
N LEU A 130 0.20 17.12 8.65
CA LEU A 130 -1.10 17.04 7.99
C LEU A 130 -1.91 15.90 8.62
N ASN A 131 -3.15 16.18 9.03
CA ASN A 131 -4.05 15.11 9.45
C ASN A 131 -4.41 14.17 8.27
N THR A 132 -4.92 12.98 8.57
CA THR A 132 -5.27 11.94 7.58
C THR A 132 -6.22 12.43 6.48
N ASN A 133 -7.18 13.30 6.82
CA ASN A 133 -8.15 13.83 5.86
C ASN A 133 -7.46 14.77 4.86
N ASN A 134 -6.54 15.61 5.33
CA ASN A 134 -5.77 16.51 4.48
C ASN A 134 -4.87 15.73 3.52
N LYS A 135 -4.26 14.62 3.98
CA LYS A 135 -3.46 13.72 3.13
C LYS A 135 -4.30 13.10 2.01
N ALA A 136 -5.51 12.65 2.32
CA ALA A 136 -6.44 12.09 1.33
C ALA A 136 -6.93 13.14 0.31
N LEU A 137 -7.25 14.36 0.77
CA LEU A 137 -7.64 15.46 -0.10
C LEU A 137 -6.50 15.88 -1.04
N LEU A 138 -5.28 15.98 -0.51
CA LEU A 138 -4.09 16.29 -1.30
C LEU A 138 -3.84 15.22 -2.39
N PHE A 139 -3.91 13.95 -2.03
CA PHE A 139 -3.82 12.86 -3.01
C PHE A 139 -4.85 13.02 -4.12
N ASN A 140 -6.13 13.21 -3.77
CA ASN A 140 -7.20 13.36 -4.77
C ASN A 140 -6.97 14.59 -5.66
N ARG A 141 -6.49 15.70 -5.11
CA ARG A 141 -6.13 16.90 -5.87
C ARG A 141 -5.01 16.65 -6.87
N ILE A 142 -3.97 15.93 -6.48
CA ILE A 142 -2.86 15.54 -7.35
C ILE A 142 -3.39 14.68 -8.51
N ILE A 143 -4.13 13.62 -8.22
CA ILE A 143 -4.69 12.73 -9.24
C ILE A 143 -5.64 13.50 -10.19
N TYR A 144 -6.48 14.37 -9.64
CA TYR A 144 -7.36 15.22 -10.45
C TYR A 144 -6.55 16.11 -11.40
N TYR A 145 -5.55 16.83 -10.89
CA TYR A 145 -4.69 17.69 -11.71
C TYR A 145 -3.97 16.91 -12.81
N LEU A 146 -3.41 15.73 -12.50
CA LEU A 146 -2.77 14.87 -13.48
C LEU A 146 -3.72 14.51 -14.63
N ASN A 147 -4.98 14.21 -14.30
CA ASN A 147 -5.99 13.80 -15.26
C ASN A 147 -6.53 14.93 -16.13
N THR A 148 -6.38 16.19 -15.71
CA THR A 148 -6.79 17.35 -16.52
C THR A 148 -5.70 17.80 -17.51
N GLN A 149 -4.48 17.26 -17.42
CA GLN A 149 -3.39 17.65 -18.31
C GLN A 149 -3.48 16.98 -19.70
N PRO A 150 -2.92 17.60 -20.75
CA PRO A 150 -2.71 16.96 -22.05
C PRO A 150 -1.87 15.67 -21.93
N GLN A 151 -2.09 14.72 -22.83
CA GLN A 151 -1.54 13.35 -22.72
C GLN A 151 -0.02 13.28 -22.50
N ASP A 152 0.76 14.12 -23.18
CA ASP A 152 2.22 14.15 -23.04
C ASP A 152 2.63 14.62 -21.63
N GLN A 153 2.02 15.72 -21.15
CA GLN A 153 2.26 16.25 -19.82
C GLN A 153 1.77 15.29 -18.73
N LYS A 154 0.60 14.71 -18.92
CA LYS A 154 0.02 13.69 -18.05
C LYS A 154 0.97 12.51 -17.88
N THR A 155 1.54 12.00 -18.98
CA THR A 155 2.52 10.89 -18.94
C THR A 155 3.76 11.25 -18.13
N VAL A 156 4.32 12.45 -18.35
CA VAL A 156 5.48 12.93 -17.58
C VAL A 156 5.15 13.06 -16.09
N LEU A 157 3.98 13.61 -15.75
CA LEU A 157 3.56 13.79 -14.35
C LEU A 157 3.25 12.47 -13.66
N LYS A 158 2.64 11.50 -14.36
CA LYS A 158 2.44 10.14 -13.84
C LYS A 158 3.78 9.48 -13.50
N ASN A 159 4.76 9.56 -14.41
CA ASN A 159 6.10 9.02 -14.16
C ASN A 159 6.76 9.74 -12.96
N LYS A 160 6.67 11.07 -12.87
CA LYS A 160 7.18 11.83 -11.71
C LYS A 160 6.50 11.41 -10.41
N LEU A 161 5.18 11.19 -10.43
CA LEU A 161 4.43 10.71 -9.27
C LEU A 161 4.86 9.29 -8.88
N ALA A 162 5.07 8.40 -9.85
CA ALA A 162 5.54 7.05 -9.58
C ALA A 162 6.92 7.07 -8.89
N TRP A 163 7.85 7.87 -9.40
CA TRP A 163 9.17 8.07 -8.81
C TRP A 163 9.10 8.72 -7.43
N SER A 164 8.24 9.72 -7.24
CA SER A 164 8.15 10.44 -5.97
C SER A 164 7.55 9.59 -4.84
N LEU A 165 6.71 8.61 -5.19
CA LEU A 165 6.12 7.65 -4.27
C LEU A 165 6.99 6.41 -4.02
N SER A 166 8.11 6.28 -4.72
CA SER A 166 9.00 5.12 -4.61
C SER A 166 9.93 5.19 -3.39
N SER A 167 10.70 4.11 -3.20
CA SER A 167 11.82 4.05 -2.25
C SER A 167 13.14 4.61 -2.80
N GLU A 168 13.14 5.18 -4.02
CA GLU A 168 14.34 5.71 -4.67
C GLU A 168 14.91 6.95 -3.97
N LYS A 169 16.22 7.17 -4.10
CA LYS A 169 16.88 8.34 -3.50
C LYS A 169 16.36 9.63 -4.13
N GLY A 170 16.00 10.60 -3.29
CA GLY A 170 15.46 11.89 -3.74
C GLY A 170 13.96 11.88 -4.07
N SER A 171 13.28 10.74 -3.90
CA SER A 171 11.83 10.60 -4.08
C SER A 171 11.03 11.62 -3.25
N THR A 172 11.42 11.86 -1.99
CA THR A 172 10.76 12.81 -1.09
C THR A 172 10.87 14.27 -1.58
N ASP A 173 12.05 14.68 -2.04
CA ASP A 173 12.24 16.02 -2.62
C ASP A 173 11.42 16.19 -3.91
N LEU A 174 11.37 15.14 -4.73
CA LEU A 174 10.55 15.11 -5.93
C LEU A 174 9.06 15.23 -5.60
N LEU A 175 8.58 14.57 -4.54
CA LEU A 175 7.20 14.67 -4.07
C LEU A 175 6.88 16.09 -3.64
N LYS A 176 7.75 16.70 -2.83
CA LYS A 176 7.60 18.09 -2.38
C LYS A 176 7.54 19.06 -3.56
N ASN A 177 8.44 18.91 -4.53
CA ASN A 177 8.45 19.73 -5.74
C ASN A 177 7.18 19.55 -6.57
N LEU A 178 6.68 18.31 -6.68
CA LEU A 178 5.43 18.01 -7.39
C LEU A 178 4.23 18.66 -6.69
N ILE A 179 4.13 18.55 -5.36
CA ILE A 179 3.07 19.18 -4.57
C ILE A 179 3.09 20.69 -4.75
N ASN A 180 4.24 21.34 -4.54
CA ASN A 180 4.38 22.78 -4.69
C ASN A 180 4.02 23.25 -6.11
N TYR A 181 4.45 22.51 -7.13
CA TYR A 181 4.10 22.80 -8.52
C TYR A 181 2.57 22.76 -8.71
N ILE A 182 1.91 21.69 -8.32
CA ILE A 182 0.45 21.55 -8.48
C ILE A 182 -0.31 22.62 -7.69
N GLU A 183 0.16 22.95 -6.48
CA GLU A 183 -0.44 24.00 -5.66
C GLU A 183 -0.40 25.37 -6.36
N SER A 184 0.75 25.72 -6.95
CA SER A 184 0.93 26.98 -7.70
C SER A 184 0.08 27.10 -8.96
N GLN A 185 -0.42 25.98 -9.50
CA GLN A 185 -1.28 25.97 -10.70
C GLN A 185 -2.77 25.98 -10.36
N SER A 186 -3.14 25.94 -9.07
CA SER A 186 -4.55 26.01 -8.64
C SER A 186 -4.92 27.34 -7.97
N GLU A 187 -4.01 28.31 -7.98
CA GLU A 187 -4.28 29.73 -7.71
C GLU A 187 -4.64 30.44 -9.02
#